data_AF-A0A7J2VX36-F1
#
_entry.id   AF-A0A7J2VX36-F1
#
_cell.length_a   1.000
_cell.length_b   1.000
_cell.length_c   1.000
_cell.angle_alpha   90.00
_cell.angle_beta   90.00
_cell.angle_gamma   90.00
#
_symmetry.space_group_name_H-M   'P 1'
#
loop_
_entity.id
_entity.type
_entity.pdbx_description
1 polymer ?
#
loop_
_entity_poly.entity_id
_entity_poly.type
_entity_poly.pdbx_seq_one_letter_code
_entity_poly.pdbx_strand_id
1 'polypeptide(L)' 'MTSIYEVPADKLVERLKEELKKIETIKPPLWAQMVKSGPHRERPPQQPDFWYIRAASILRRIYIDGPVGVSRLRSYYGG' A
#
# COMPACT_ATOMS: atom_id res chain seq x y z
N MET A 1 -9.47 -18.23 15.58
CA MET A 1 -8.91 -16.88 15.50
C MET A 1 -8.09 -16.85 14.22
N THR A 2 -8.52 -16.14 13.18
CA THR A 2 -7.85 -16.16 11.86
C THR A 2 -6.67 -15.19 11.84
N SER A 3 -5.51 -15.67 11.42
CA SER A 3 -4.28 -14.86 11.33
C SER A 3 -4.07 -14.30 9.93
N ILE A 4 -3.34 -13.19 9.82
CA ILE A 4 -2.96 -12.58 8.54
C ILE A 4 -2.13 -13.52 7.65
N TYR A 5 -1.46 -14.51 8.24
CA TYR A 5 -0.70 -15.53 7.54
C TYR A 5 -1.58 -16.56 6.81
N GLU A 6 -2.84 -16.70 7.21
CA GLU A 6 -3.77 -17.71 6.68
C GLU A 6 -4.61 -17.17 5.53
N VAL A 7 -4.63 -15.85 5.33
CA VAL A 7 -5.41 -15.18 4.29
C VAL A 7 -4.52 -14.87 3.09
N PRO A 8 -4.96 -15.19 1.86
CA PRO A 8 -4.26 -14.77 0.65
C PRO A 8 -4.04 -13.26 0.62
N ALA A 9 -2.78 -12.84 0.38
CA ALA A 9 -2.37 -11.45 0.45
C ALA A 9 -3.20 -10.54 -0.47
N ASP A 10 -3.49 -10.99 -1.69
CA ASP A 10 -4.21 -10.21 -2.69
C ASP A 10 -5.64 -9.90 -2.24
N LYS A 11 -6.36 -10.90 -1.71
CA LYS A 11 -7.72 -10.74 -1.19
C LYS A 11 -7.76 -9.80 0.01
N LEU A 12 -6.76 -9.92 0.90
CA LEU A 12 -6.66 -9.05 2.07
C LEU A 12 -6.39 -7.59 1.66
N VAL A 13 -5.45 -7.36 0.75
CA VAL A 13 -5.13 -6.01 0.25
C VAL A 13 -6.31 -5.41 -0.49
N GLU A 14 -7.02 -6.21 -1.29
CA GLU A 14 -8.21 -5.77 -2.01
C GLU A 14 -9.33 -5.32 -1.06
N ARG A 15 -9.68 -6.12 -0.05
CA ARG A 15 -10.72 -5.72 0.90
C ARG A 15 -10.27 -4.54 1.76
N LEU A 16 -9.00 -4.51 2.15
CA LEU A 16 -8.45 -3.43 2.97
C LEU A 16 -8.43 -2.09 2.21
N LYS A 17 -8.18 -2.08 0.89
CA LYS A 17 -8.24 -0.86 0.09
C LYS A 17 -9.63 -0.21 0.19
N GLU A 18 -10.70 -1.01 0.19
CA GLU A 18 -12.08 -0.53 0.26
C GLU A 18 -12.42 0.03 1.63
N GLU A 19 -11.97 -0.63 2.69
CA GLU A 19 -12.17 -0.14 4.06
C GLU A 19 -11.39 1.16 4.30
N LEU A 20 -10.16 1.27 3.78
CA LEU A 20 -9.36 2.49 3.88
C LEU A 20 -9.99 3.68 3.16
N LYS A 21 -10.71 3.46 2.05
CA LYS A 21 -11.44 4.53 1.34
C LYS A 21 -12.58 5.12 2.17
N LYS A 22 -13.19 4.34 3.07
CA LYS A 22 -14.28 4.82 3.93
C LYS A 22 -13.79 5.73 5.06
N ILE A 23 -12.49 5.69 5.37
CA ILE A 23 -11.90 6.46 6.46
C ILE A 23 -11.55 7.86 5.93
N GLU A 24 -12.26 8.89 6.39
CA GLU A 24 -12.09 10.25 5.89
C GLU A 24 -10.71 10.87 6.15
N THR A 25 -9.98 10.38 7.15
CA THR A 25 -8.63 10.83 7.47
C THR A 25 -7.58 10.28 6.50
N ILE A 26 -7.89 9.18 5.80
CA ILE A 26 -6.99 8.49 4.89
C ILE A 26 -7.36 8.91 3.47
N LYS A 27 -6.89 10.10 3.08
CA LYS A 27 -7.10 10.65 1.73
C LYS A 27 -5.77 10.73 0.97
N PRO A 28 -5.75 10.40 -0.32
CA PRO A 28 -4.57 10.57 -1.14
C PRO A 28 -4.22 12.05 -1.25
N PRO A 29 -2.94 12.42 -1.17
CA PRO A 29 -2.52 13.77 -1.45
C PRO A 29 -2.66 14.07 -2.95
N LEU A 30 -2.84 15.35 -3.31
CA LEU A 30 -3.08 15.77 -4.69
C LEU A 30 -2.01 15.28 -5.68
N TRP A 31 -0.74 15.26 -5.25
CA TRP A 31 0.38 14.84 -6.08
C TRP A 31 0.43 13.34 -6.34
N ALA A 32 -0.27 12.49 -5.55
CA ALA A 32 -0.15 11.04 -5.65
C ALA A 32 -0.55 10.46 -7.02
N GLN A 33 -1.41 11.16 -7.75
CA GLN A 33 -1.85 10.75 -9.09
C GLN A 33 -0.86 11.15 -10.20
N MET A 34 0.02 12.12 -9.94
CA MET A 34 0.91 12.69 -10.95
C MET A 34 2.33 12.12 -10.91
N VAL A 35 2.72 11.50 -9.79
CA VAL A 35 4.09 11.01 -9.58
C VAL A 35 4.24 9.54 -9.93
N LYS A 36 5.48 9.16 -10.26
CA LYS A 36 5.88 7.76 -10.40
C LYS A 36 6.03 7.13 -9.01
N SER A 37 5.82 5.82 -8.91
CA SER A 37 5.96 5.10 -7.63
C SER A 37 7.41 4.90 -7.17
N GLY A 38 8.38 5.09 -8.06
CA GLY A 38 9.81 5.02 -7.76
C GLY A 38 10.66 5.39 -8.98
N PRO A 39 11.98 5.62 -8.80
CA PRO A 39 12.88 6.05 -9.88
C PRO A 39 13.05 4.97 -10.97
N HIS A 40 12.86 3.70 -10.63
CA HIS A 40 12.93 2.57 -11.55
C HIS A 40 11.71 2.47 -12.50
N ARG A 41 10.67 3.30 -12.32
CA ARG A 41 9.47 3.31 -13.17
C ARG A 41 9.51 4.47 -14.14
N GLU A 42 9.08 4.23 -15.37
CA GLU A 42 8.97 5.28 -16.39
C GLU A 42 7.63 6.03 -16.33
N ARG A 43 6.54 5.32 -16.03
CA ARG A 43 5.16 5.85 -16.03
C ARG A 43 4.54 5.85 -14.63
N PRO A 44 3.62 6.78 -14.34
CA PRO A 44 2.80 6.72 -13.13
C PRO A 44 1.95 5.45 -13.05
N PRO A 45 1.53 5.04 -11.84
CA PRO A 45 0.56 3.96 -11.67
C PRO A 45 -0.76 4.25 -12.41
N GLN A 46 -1.23 3.32 -13.23
CA GLN A 46 -2.49 3.48 -13.99
C GLN A 46 -3.74 3.18 -13.17
N GLN A 47 -3.59 2.48 -12.03
CA GLN A 47 -4.72 2.18 -11.16
C GLN A 47 -5.12 3.44 -10.38
N PRO A 48 -6.37 3.92 -10.48
CA PRO A 48 -6.81 5.13 -9.78
C PRO A 48 -6.74 4.97 -8.24
N ASP A 49 -6.91 3.73 -7.77
CA ASP A 49 -6.86 3.38 -6.35
C ASP A 49 -5.46 3.04 -5.84
N PHE A 50 -4.42 3.28 -6.65
CA PHE A 50 -3.05 2.85 -6.34
C PHE A 50 -2.59 3.28 -4.95
N TRP A 51 -2.93 4.51 -4.54
CA TRP A 51 -2.53 5.04 -3.24
C TRP A 51 -3.13 4.21 -2.08
N TYR A 52 -4.40 3.81 -2.19
CA TYR A 52 -5.06 2.95 -1.20
C TYR A 52 -4.52 1.52 -1.22
N ILE A 53 -4.21 0.99 -2.41
CA ILE A 53 -3.57 -0.32 -2.55
C ILE A 53 -2.19 -0.32 -1.86
N ARG A 54 -1.41 0.75 -2.05
CA ARG A 54 -0.11 0.92 -1.40
C ARG A 54 -0.25 1.03 0.12
N ALA A 55 -1.20 1.82 0.61
CA ALA A 55 -1.47 1.95 2.04
C ALA A 55 -1.86 0.59 2.67
N ALA A 56 -2.75 -0.17 2.03
CA ALA A 56 -3.12 -1.51 2.47
C ALA A 56 -1.91 -2.47 2.50
N SER A 57 -1.07 -2.44 1.47
CA SER A 57 0.16 -3.23 1.42
C SER A 57 1.14 -2.88 2.56
N ILE A 58 1.30 -1.58 2.87
CA ILE A 58 2.18 -1.11 3.94
C ILE A 58 1.68 -1.59 5.31
N LEU A 59 0.37 -1.45 5.58
CA LEU A 59 -0.22 -1.93 6.83
C LEU A 59 0.02 -3.43 7.05
N ARG A 60 -0.14 -4.23 5.98
CA ARG A 60 0.17 -5.66 6.02
C ARG A 60 1.64 -5.92 6.34
N ARG A 61 2.57 -5.17 5.74
CA ARG A 61 4.01 -5.32 6.02
C ARG A 61 4.36 -4.94 7.46
N ILE A 62 3.79 -3.86 7.98
CA ILE A 62 3.98 -3.46 9.39
C ILE A 62 3.49 -4.57 10.34
N TYR A 63 2.37 -5.21 10.03
CA TYR A 63 1.88 -6.32 10.84
C TYR A 63 2.81 -7.53 10.84
N ILE A 64 3.38 -7.88 9.68
CA ILE A 64 4.23 -9.08 9.51
C ILE A 64 5.65 -8.85 10.02
N ASP A 65 6.26 -7.74 9.65
CA ASP A 65 7.68 -7.45 9.94
C ASP A 65 7.86 -6.73 11.29
N GLY A 66 6.77 -6.29 11.91
CA GLY A 66 6.79 -5.41 13.07
C GLY A 66 7.17 -3.97 12.72
N PRO A 67 7.85 -3.22 13.61
CA PRO A 67 8.19 -1.83 13.36
C PRO A 67 9.20 -1.70 12.20
N VAL A 68 8.70 -1.25 11.04
CA VAL A 68 9.49 -0.96 9.84
C VAL A 68 9.56 0.54 9.57
N GLY A 69 10.78 1.03 9.40
CA GLY A 69 11.04 2.42 9.00
C GLY A 69 10.93 2.64 7.50
N VAL A 70 10.86 3.91 7.09
CA VAL A 70 10.70 4.34 5.69
C VAL A 70 11.81 3.81 4.78
N SER A 71 13.06 3.70 5.26
CA SER A 71 14.18 3.17 4.48
C SER A 71 13.99 1.71 4.04
N ARG A 72 13.48 0.87 4.95
CA ARG A 72 13.19 -0.54 4.67
C ARG A 72 12.03 -0.68 3.68
N LEU A 73 10.95 0.09 3.87
CA LEU A 73 9.82 0.10 2.95
C LEU A 73 10.23 0.58 1.55
N ARG A 74 11.09 1.59 1.46
CA ARG A 74 11.63 2.07 0.17
C ARG A 74 12.41 0.99 -0.57
N SER A 75 13.18 0.18 0.16
CA SER A 75 13.92 -0.94 -0.41
C SER A 75 12.97 -2.07 -0.84
N TYR A 76 11.97 -2.39 -0.03
CA TYR A 76 10.99 -3.44 -0.34
C TYR A 76 10.14 -3.11 -1.59
N TYR A 77 9.77 -1.85 -1.77
CA TYR A 77 9.03 -1.39 -2.95
C TYR A 77 9.92 -0.84 -4.07
N GLY A 78 11.24 -0.83 -3.85
CA GLY A 78 12.24 -0.52 -4.86
C GLY A 78 12.46 -1.74 -5.73
N GLY A 79 12.33 -1.55 -7.04
CA GLY A 79 12.77 -2.55 -8.02
C GLY A 79 14.29 -2.56 -8.15
#